data_AF-A0A5P8E8M4-F1
#
_entry.id   AF-A0A5P8E8M4-F1
#
_cell.length_a   1.000
_cell.length_b   1.000
_cell.length_c   1.000
_cell.angle_alpha   90.00
_cell.angle_beta   90.00
_cell.angle_gamma   90.00
#
_symmetry.space_group_name_H-M   'P 1'
#
loop_
_entity.id
_entity.type
_entity.pdbx_description
1 polymer ?
#
loop_
_entity_poly.entity_id
_entity_poly.type
_entity_poly.pdbx_seq_one_letter_code
_entity_poly.pdbx_strand_id
1 'polypeptide(L)'
;MMINIDLDELTKLTEQMTPISDIALLLDIPEGDLRDAVSDHESPVSIAYRKAKARLTLQMRQQDIELAEAGSPSAAEAMRSHLLKMLQDE
;
A
#
# COMPACT_ATOMS: atom_id res chain seq x y z
N MET A 1 -26.08 5.97 -1.93
CA MET A 1 -26.04 5.12 -0.71
C MET A 1 -24.67 5.34 -0.11
N MET A 2 -24.56 5.77 1.16
CA MET A 2 -23.24 5.85 1.81
C MET A 2 -22.82 4.41 2.16
N ILE A 3 -21.82 3.89 1.46
CA ILE A 3 -21.24 2.59 1.79
C ILE A 3 -20.35 2.78 3.01
N ASN A 4 -20.60 1.97 4.05
CA ASN A 4 -19.78 1.97 5.25
C ASN A 4 -18.64 0.97 5.03
N ILE A 5 -17.43 1.48 4.78
CA ILE A 5 -16.24 0.65 4.57
C ILE A 5 -15.54 0.47 5.91
N ASP A 6 -15.30 -0.77 6.30
CA ASP A 6 -14.46 -1.09 7.45
C ASP A 6 -13.00 -0.72 7.14
N LEU A 7 -12.53 0.36 7.77
CA LEU A 7 -11.20 0.91 7.52
C LEU A 7 -10.07 0.04 8.09
N ASP A 8 -10.34 -0.71 9.17
CA ASP A 8 -9.34 -1.56 9.80
C ASP A 8 -9.10 -2.81 8.95
N GLU A 9 -10.18 -3.45 8.47
CA GLU A 9 -10.05 -4.60 7.57
C GLU A 9 -9.48 -4.19 6.20
N LEU A 10 -9.91 -3.05 5.63
CA LEU A 10 -9.30 -2.46 4.42
C LEU A 10 -7.79 -2.28 4.59
N THR A 11 -7.37 -1.71 5.72
CA THR A 11 -5.97 -1.46 6.03
C THR A 11 -5.17 -2.77 6.08
N LYS A 12 -5.68 -3.75 6.83
CA LYS A 12 -5.06 -5.07 6.99
C LYS A 12 -4.92 -5.80 5.66
N LEU A 13 -5.98 -5.85 4.86
CA LEU A 13 -5.94 -6.50 3.54
C LEU A 13 -4.96 -5.80 2.59
N THR A 14 -4.91 -4.47 2.63
CA THR A 14 -3.95 -3.68 1.83
C THR A 14 -2.50 -3.99 2.21
N GLU A 15 -2.20 -4.12 3.51
CA GLU A 15 -0.87 -4.49 4.00
C GLU A 15 -0.49 -5.93 3.65
N GLN A 16 -1.47 -6.80 3.41
CA GLN A 16 -1.26 -8.15 2.88
C GLN A 16 -1.08 -8.19 1.35
N MET A 17 -0.90 -7.03 0.71
CA MET A 17 -0.76 -6.89 -0.74
C MET A 17 -2.01 -7.34 -1.52
N THR A 18 -3.18 -7.35 -0.88
CA THR A 18 -4.43 -7.78 -1.51
C THR A 18 -4.86 -6.76 -2.58
N PRO A 19 -5.12 -7.18 -3.82
CA PRO A 19 -5.61 -6.29 -4.87
C PRO A 19 -6.96 -5.64 -4.50
N ILE A 20 -7.21 -4.41 -4.96
CA ILE A 20 -8.45 -3.67 -4.64
C ILE A 20 -9.73 -4.40 -5.08
N SER A 21 -9.69 -5.19 -6.16
CA SER A 21 -10.79 -6.05 -6.59
C SER A 21 -11.13 -7.11 -5.55
N ASP A 22 -10.10 -7.73 -4.97
CA ASP A 22 -10.24 -8.81 -4.01
C ASP A 22 -10.63 -8.23 -2.65
N ILE A 23 -10.09 -7.07 -2.27
CA ILE A 23 -10.54 -6.32 -1.09
C ILE A 23 -12.03 -6.02 -1.19
N ALA A 24 -12.52 -5.55 -2.35
CA ALA A 24 -13.93 -5.25 -2.54
C ALA A 24 -14.80 -6.49 -2.31
N LEU A 25 -14.39 -7.64 -2.86
CA LEU A 25 -15.06 -8.93 -2.64
C LEU A 25 -15.01 -9.36 -1.16
N LEU A 26 -13.88 -9.20 -0.48
CA LEU A 26 -13.71 -9.59 0.93
C LEU A 26 -14.45 -8.67 1.91
N LEU A 27 -14.72 -7.43 1.52
CA LEU A 27 -15.51 -6.47 2.28
C LEU A 27 -17.00 -6.47 1.90
N ASP A 28 -17.42 -7.34 0.97
CA ASP A 28 -18.79 -7.41 0.44
C ASP A 28 -19.30 -6.05 -0.13
N ILE A 29 -18.43 -5.31 -0.81
CA ILE A 29 -18.76 -4.03 -1.45
C ILE A 29 -18.53 -4.07 -2.98
N PRO A 30 -19.28 -3.29 -3.78
CA PRO A 30 -19.01 -3.18 -5.20
C PRO A 30 -17.61 -2.59 -5.46
N GLU A 31 -16.85 -3.22 -6.36
CA GLU A 31 -15.49 -2.79 -6.70
C GLU A 31 -15.43 -1.33 -7.19
N GLY A 32 -16.41 -0.91 -8.00
CA GLY A 32 -16.51 0.47 -8.50
C GLY A 32 -16.59 1.48 -7.36
N ASP A 33 -17.41 1.19 -6.35
CA ASP A 33 -17.60 2.07 -5.21
C ASP A 33 -16.33 2.18 -4.35
N LEU A 34 -15.61 1.07 -4.15
CA LEU A 34 -14.31 1.11 -3.44
C LEU A 34 -13.27 1.92 -4.23
N ARG A 35 -13.23 1.76 -5.55
CA ARG A 35 -12.30 2.53 -6.41
C ARG A 35 -12.61 4.02 -6.37
N ASP A 36 -13.88 4.40 -6.42
CA ASP A 36 -14.32 5.78 -6.32
C ASP A 36 -13.93 6.37 -4.95
N ALA A 37 -14.20 5.62 -3.87
CA ALA A 37 -13.83 6.03 -2.52
C ALA A 37 -12.32 6.20 -2.31
N VAL A 38 -11.49 5.30 -2.88
CA VAL A 38 -10.03 5.41 -2.84
C VAL A 38 -9.50 6.56 -3.70
N SER A 39 -10.19 6.91 -4.78
CA SER A 39 -9.79 8.00 -5.69
C SER A 39 -10.04 9.38 -5.10
N ASP A 40 -11.01 9.53 -4.20
CA ASP A 40 -11.19 10.76 -3.42
C ASP A 40 -10.10 10.89 -2.35
N HIS A 41 -9.08 11.72 -2.63
CA HIS A 41 -7.92 11.90 -1.76
C HIS A 41 -8.23 12.52 -0.39
N GLU A 42 -9.39 13.11 -0.17
CA GLU A 42 -9.78 13.65 1.13
C GLU A 42 -10.59 12.64 1.95
N SER A 43 -11.02 11.54 1.33
CA SER A 43 -11.83 10.54 2.00
C SER A 43 -11.03 9.75 3.05
N PRO A 44 -11.66 9.39 4.19
CA PRO A 44 -11.03 8.51 5.18
C PRO A 44 -10.56 7.17 4.60
N VAL A 45 -11.29 6.65 3.61
CA VAL A 45 -10.99 5.39 2.90
C VAL A 45 -9.69 5.53 2.11
N SER A 46 -9.55 6.60 1.32
CA SER A 46 -8.34 6.87 0.54
C SER A 46 -7.13 7.13 1.43
N ILE A 47 -7.32 7.86 2.55
CA ILE A 47 -6.25 8.09 3.52
C ILE A 47 -5.80 6.77 4.15
N ALA A 48 -6.73 5.92 4.60
CA ALA A 48 -6.42 4.62 5.19
C ALA A 48 -5.67 3.72 4.20
N TYR A 49 -6.19 3.58 2.97
CA TYR A 49 -5.59 2.77 1.91
C TYR A 49 -4.18 3.25 1.53
N ARG A 50 -3.98 4.55 1.28
CA ARG A 50 -2.66 5.10 0.93
C ARG A 50 -1.67 5.00 2.08
N LYS A 51 -2.12 5.20 3.32
CA LYS A 51 -1.29 5.02 4.52
C LYS A 51 -0.84 3.55 4.68
N ALA A 52 -1.74 2.60 4.45
CA ALA A 52 -1.44 1.18 4.46
C ALA A 52 -0.38 0.82 3.38
N LYS A 53 -0.55 1.29 2.14
CA LYS A 53 0.45 1.12 1.08
C LYS A 53 1.81 1.74 1.43
N ALA A 54 1.81 2.91 2.04
CA ALA A 54 3.03 3.57 2.48
C ALA A 54 3.76 2.76 3.57
N ARG A 55 3.03 2.21 4.55
CA ARG A 55 3.59 1.34 5.59
C ARG A 55 4.15 0.05 5.01
N LEU A 56 3.41 -0.63 4.14
CA LEU A 56 3.89 -1.82 3.43
C LEU A 56 5.18 -1.52 2.66
N THR A 57 5.21 -0.42 1.89
CA THR A 57 6.40 -0.05 1.12
C THR A 57 7.59 0.24 2.05
N LEU A 58 7.37 0.87 3.20
CA LEU A 58 8.40 1.10 4.20
C LEU A 58 8.96 -0.21 4.76
N GLN A 59 8.10 -1.18 5.08
CA GLN A 59 8.51 -2.51 5.54
C GLN A 59 9.36 -3.23 4.49
N MET A 60 8.95 -3.20 3.22
CA MET A 60 9.72 -3.80 2.12
C MET A 60 11.11 -3.17 2.00
N ARG A 61 11.21 -1.83 2.08
CA ARG A 61 12.51 -1.14 2.05
C ARG A 61 13.41 -1.54 3.21
N GLN A 62 12.84 -1.70 4.41
CA GLN A 62 13.59 -2.14 5.58
C GLN A 62 14.18 -3.54 5.37
N GLN A 63 13.38 -4.47 4.84
CA GLN A 63 13.86 -5.81 4.49
C GLN A 63 14.94 -5.77 3.40
N ASP A 64 14.77 -4.92 2.37
CA ASP A 64 15.78 -4.75 1.32
C ASP A 64 17.10 -4.22 1.90
N ILE A 65 17.06 -3.31 2.88
CA ILE A 65 18.25 -2.81 3.59
C ILE A 65 18.95 -3.95 4.32
N GLU A 66 18.22 -4.72 5.12
CA GLU A 66 18.77 -5.84 5.88
C GLU A 66 19.40 -6.91 4.97
N LEU A 67 18.75 -7.23 3.85
CA LEU A 67 19.27 -8.18 2.87
C LEU A 67 20.53 -7.66 2.15
N ALA A 68 20.57 -6.37 1.83
CA ALA A 68 21.75 -5.76 1.22
C ALA A 68 22.94 -5.74 2.19
N GLU A 69 22.71 -5.44 3.48
CA GLU A 69 23.73 -5.53 4.54
C GLU A 69 24.25 -6.97 4.71
N ALA A 70 23.38 -7.97 4.52
CA ALA A 70 23.76 -9.38 4.48
C ALA A 70 24.46 -9.81 3.17
N GLY A 71 24.66 -8.89 2.22
CA GLY A 71 25.43 -9.11 0.99
C GLY A 71 24.61 -9.52 -0.24
N SER A 72 23.28 -9.38 -0.21
CA SER A 72 22.42 -9.67 -1.37
C SER A 72 22.58 -8.61 -2.48
N PRO A 73 23.09 -8.97 -3.68
CA PRO A 73 23.27 -8.01 -4.76
C PRO A 73 21.94 -7.43 -5.27
N SER A 74 20.89 -8.26 -5.36
CA SER A 74 19.57 -7.82 -5.81
C SER A 74 18.93 -6.84 -4.83
N ALA A 75 19.19 -6.99 -3.53
CA ALA A 75 18.67 -6.07 -2.52
C ALA A 75 19.40 -4.72 -2.57
N ALA A 76 20.72 -4.71 -2.86
CA ALA A 76 21.47 -3.47 -3.07
C ALA A 76 20.96 -2.68 -4.31
N GLU A 77 20.60 -3.37 -5.40
CA GLU A 77 19.96 -2.77 -6.57
C GLU A 77 18.57 -2.18 -6.23
N ALA A 78 17.77 -2.90 -5.44
CA ALA A 78 16.48 -2.44 -4.96
C ALA A 78 16.62 -1.18 -4.08
N MET A 79 17.54 -1.18 -3.11
CA MET A 79 17.86 0.00 -2.29
C MET A 79 18.23 1.22 -3.13
N ARG A 80 19.07 1.05 -4.15
CA ARG A 80 19.45 2.14 -5.06
C ARG A 80 18.22 2.71 -5.77
N SER A 81 17.31 1.84 -6.19
CA SER A 81 16.06 2.24 -6.86
C SER A 81 15.14 3.01 -5.90
N HIS A 82 15.03 2.55 -4.64
CA HIS A 82 14.27 3.26 -3.61
C HIS A 82 14.86 4.64 -3.30
N LEU A 83 16.18 4.77 -3.20
CA LEU A 83 16.87 6.05 -2.99
C LEU A 83 16.61 7.03 -4.13
N LEU A 84 16.73 6.57 -5.38
CA LEU A 84 16.44 7.41 -6.55
C LEU A 84 15.00 7.90 -6.56
N LYS A 85 14.05 7.02 -6.20
CA LYS A 85 12.64 7.40 -6.09
C LYS A 85 12.40 8.46 -5.00
N MET A 86 13.07 8.35 -3.85
CA MET A 86 12.98 9.34 -2.78
C MET A 86 13.49 10.71 -3.24
N LEU A 87 14.66 10.75 -3.89
CA LEU A 87 15.25 11.99 -4.42
C LEU A 87 14.43 12.63 -5.55
N GLN A 88 13.56 11.87 -6.23
CA GLN A 88 12.66 12.39 -7.27
C GLN A 88 11.34 12.95 -6.70
N ASP A 89 11.00 12.60 -5.46
CA ASP A 89 9.78 13.05 -4.78
C ASP A 89 9.98 14.38 -4.03
N GLU A 90 11.23 14.83 -3.91
CA GLU A 90 11.67 16.13 -3.38
C GLU A 90 11.64 17.25 -4.44
#